data_AF-A0A915XIT8-F1
#
_entry.id   AF-A0A915XIT8-F1
#
_cell.length_a   1.000
_cell.length_b   1.000
_cell.length_c   1.000
_cell.angle_alpha   90.00
_cell.angle_beta   90.00
_cell.angle_gamma   90.00
#
_symmetry.space_group_name_H-M   'P 1'
#
loop_
_entity.id
_entity.type
_entity.pdbx_description
1 polymer ?
#
loop_
_entity_poly.entity_id
_entity_poly.type
_entity_poly.pdbx_seq_one_letter_code
_entity_poly.pdbx_strand_id
1 'polypeptide(L)'
;MNNILYIVWSDNNNIGIPIIDEQHRGIISTINSLHYFIQTGHGDEIIKPTMIILEQYVDIHFKTEEALMKKANYPDIKDHIVMHKKLVEKTKNLSIYASSNNDSNIILKFLKEWWLGHINKEDVKYAPFLKKLLDSKSF
;
A
#
# COMPACT_ATOMS: atom_id res chain seq x y z
N MET A 1 -24.59 -4.22 10.91
CA MET A 1 -23.36 -4.02 11.72
C MET A 1 -22.43 -3.16 10.89
N ASN A 2 -22.07 -1.96 11.36
CA ASN A 2 -21.05 -1.16 10.66
C ASN A 2 -19.71 -1.89 10.80
N ASN A 3 -19.11 -2.26 9.68
CA ASN A 3 -17.84 -2.97 9.70
C ASN A 3 -16.74 -2.00 10.13
N ILE A 4 -16.11 -2.27 11.28
CA ILE A 4 -15.08 -1.42 11.88
C ILE A 4 -13.86 -1.35 10.95
N LEU A 5 -13.57 -2.43 10.23
CA LEU A 5 -12.48 -2.51 9.27
C LEU A 5 -12.99 -2.45 7.83
N TYR A 6 -12.34 -1.65 7.00
CA TYR A 6 -12.62 -1.54 5.57
C TYR A 6 -11.90 -2.60 4.74
N ILE A 7 -10.68 -2.91 5.16
CA ILE A 7 -9.84 -3.98 4.64
C ILE A 7 -9.47 -4.88 5.82
N VAL A 8 -9.83 -6.16 5.72
CA VAL A 8 -9.50 -7.16 6.74
C VAL A 8 -8.27 -7.92 6.26
N TRP A 9 -7.21 -7.92 7.07
CA TRP A 9 -6.04 -8.74 6.81
C TRP A 9 -6.41 -10.23 6.93
N SER A 10 -5.89 -11.04 6.02
CA SER A 10 -5.98 -12.50 6.05
C SER A 10 -4.66 -13.13 5.63
N ASP A 11 -4.47 -14.42 5.89
CA ASP A 11 -3.22 -15.09 5.54
C ASP A 11 -2.92 -15.06 4.04
N ASN A 12 -3.95 -14.96 3.20
CA ASN A 12 -3.84 -14.80 1.74
C ASN A 12 -3.21 -13.46 1.31
N ASN A 13 -3.04 -12.51 2.23
CA ASN A 13 -2.36 -11.24 1.97
C ASN A 13 -0.85 -11.32 2.23
N ASN A 14 -0.35 -12.37 2.87
CA ASN A 14 1.11 -12.52 3.04
C ASN A 14 1.74 -12.95 1.71
N ILE A 15 2.78 -12.23 1.30
CA ILE A 15 3.66 -12.66 0.21
C ILE A 15 4.77 -13.61 0.73
N GLY A 16 4.94 -13.65 2.06
CA GLY A 16 5.88 -14.52 2.75
C GLY A 16 7.28 -13.94 2.83
N ILE A 17 7.39 -12.62 2.86
CA ILE A 17 8.63 -11.86 3.08
C ILE A 17 8.37 -10.97 4.30
N PRO A 18 8.87 -11.33 5.51
CA PRO A 18 8.38 -10.73 6.76
C PRO A 18 8.42 -9.21 6.80
N ILE A 19 9.51 -8.59 6.34
CA ILE A 19 9.64 -7.13 6.33
C ILE A 19 8.60 -6.46 5.40
N ILE A 20 8.23 -7.11 4.30
CA ILE A 20 7.22 -6.60 3.38
C ILE A 20 5.82 -6.81 3.98
N ASP A 21 5.55 -8.01 4.50
CA ASP A 21 4.25 -8.33 5.10
C ASP A 21 3.91 -7.38 6.29
N GLU A 22 4.91 -6.93 7.05
CA GLU A 22 4.72 -5.90 8.08
C GLU A 22 4.44 -4.50 7.51
N GLN A 23 5.14 -4.08 6.45
CA GLN A 23 4.87 -2.81 5.78
C GLN A 23 3.46 -2.79 5.18
N HIS A 24 3.06 -3.91 4.57
CA HIS A 24 1.72 -4.20 4.09
C HIS A 24 0.64 -4.04 5.18
N ARG A 25 0.86 -4.60 6.38
CA ARG A 25 -0.03 -4.39 7.55
C ARG A 25 -0.13 -2.93 7.97
N GLY A 26 0.97 -2.18 7.93
CA GLY A 26 0.98 -0.75 8.25
C GLY A 26 0.16 0.10 7.27
N ILE A 27 0.23 -0.22 5.97
CA ILE A 27 -0.56 0.44 4.93
C ILE A 27 -2.06 0.19 5.18
N ILE A 28 -2.46 -1.06 5.40
CA ILE A 28 -3.86 -1.40 5.73
C ILE A 28 -4.34 -0.68 6.99
N SER A 29 -3.51 -0.63 8.03
CA SER A 29 -3.86 0.03 9.29
C SER A 29 -4.13 1.54 9.08
N THR A 30 -3.35 2.17 8.20
CA THR A 30 -3.54 3.56 7.80
C THR A 30 -4.84 3.75 7.03
N ILE A 31 -5.17 2.86 6.08
CA ILE A 31 -6.42 2.90 5.30
C ILE A 31 -7.64 2.67 6.21
N ASN A 32 -7.56 1.72 7.15
CA ASN A 32 -8.63 1.45 8.10
C ASN A 32 -8.85 2.62 9.08
N SER A 33 -7.79 3.34 9.45
CA SER A 33 -7.90 4.55 10.26
C SER A 33 -8.66 5.66 9.50
N LEU A 34 -8.35 5.86 8.21
CA LEU A 34 -9.11 6.79 7.36
C LEU A 34 -10.60 6.40 7.31
N HIS A 35 -10.91 5.12 7.09
CA HIS A 35 -12.28 4.62 7.09
C HIS A 35 -13.01 4.94 8.39
N TYR A 36 -12.39 4.67 9.55
CA TYR A 36 -12.99 4.95 10.85
C TYR A 36 -13.43 6.42 10.96
N PHE A 37 -12.53 7.36 10.68
CA PHE A 37 -12.84 8.78 10.79
C PHE A 37 -13.88 9.26 9.77
N ILE A 38 -13.90 8.69 8.56
CA ILE A 38 -14.97 8.94 7.58
C ILE A 38 -16.32 8.48 8.15
N GLN A 39 -16.40 7.29 8.75
CA GLN A 39 -17.62 6.75 9.33
C GLN A 39 -18.10 7.55 10.56
N THR A 40 -17.19 8.19 11.29
CA THR A 40 -17.53 9.03 12.45
C THR A 40 -17.78 10.50 12.11
N GLY A 41 -17.78 10.89 10.82
CA GLY A 41 -18.05 12.28 10.40
C GLY A 41 -16.86 13.24 10.49
N HIS A 42 -15.64 12.71 10.64
CA HIS A 42 -14.39 13.48 10.72
C HIS A 42 -13.48 13.24 9.50
N GLY A 43 -14.05 12.75 8.39
CA GLY A 43 -13.30 12.43 7.17
C GLY A 43 -12.51 13.62 6.63
N ASP A 44 -13.17 14.76 6.44
CA ASP A 44 -12.58 15.94 5.80
C ASP A 44 -11.42 16.55 6.60
N GLU A 45 -11.47 16.46 7.93
CA GLU A 45 -10.39 16.91 8.82
C GLU A 45 -9.15 16.00 8.73
N ILE A 46 -9.36 14.69 8.55
CA ILE A 46 -8.30 13.70 8.63
C ILE A 46 -7.70 13.32 7.26
N ILE A 47 -8.38 13.56 6.13
CA ILE A 47 -7.87 13.18 4.79
C ILE A 47 -6.43 13.67 4.63
N LYS A 48 -6.20 14.97 4.77
CA LYS A 48 -4.90 15.58 4.50
C LYS A 48 -3.78 14.98 5.39
N PRO A 49 -3.91 14.96 6.74
CA PRO A 49 -2.86 14.36 7.57
C PRO A 49 -2.70 12.85 7.32
N THR A 50 -3.78 12.09 7.09
CA THR A 50 -3.67 10.66 6.75
C THR A 50 -2.96 10.44 5.42
N MET A 51 -3.19 11.28 4.41
CA MET A 51 -2.50 11.18 3.12
C MET A 51 -1.03 11.53 3.21
N ILE A 52 -0.63 12.51 4.03
CA ILE A 52 0.79 12.79 4.29
C ILE A 52 1.48 11.56 4.90
N ILE A 53 0.85 10.93 5.90
CA ILE A 53 1.39 9.73 6.55
C ILE A 53 1.49 8.57 5.55
N LEU A 54 0.42 8.33 4.79
CA LEU A 54 0.39 7.24 3.82
C LEU A 54 1.42 7.44 2.71
N GLU A 55 1.55 8.64 2.15
CA GLU A 55 2.54 8.94 1.11
C GLU A 55 3.96 8.67 1.58
N GLN A 56 4.32 9.11 2.80
CA GLN A 56 5.63 8.85 3.39
C GLN A 56 5.86 7.35 3.61
N TYR A 57 4.85 6.66 4.13
CA TYR A 57 4.96 5.24 4.43
C TYR A 57 5.08 4.38 3.16
N VAL A 58 4.31 4.72 2.13
CA VAL A 58 4.35 4.05 0.82
C VAL A 58 5.66 4.32 0.07
N ASP A 59 6.23 5.52 0.17
CA ASP A 59 7.56 5.81 -0.38
C ASP A 59 8.66 4.94 0.26
N ILE A 60 8.63 4.77 1.59
CA ILE A 60 9.55 3.88 2.31
C ILE A 60 9.34 2.43 1.89
N HIS A 61 8.09 1.99 1.79
CA HIS A 61 7.73 0.64 1.36
C HIS A 61 8.24 0.34 -0.05
N PHE A 62 7.93 1.19 -1.04
CA PHE A 62 8.38 1.03 -2.42
C PHE A 62 9.90 1.03 -2.54
N LYS A 63 10.61 1.91 -1.83
CA LYS A 63 12.08 1.88 -1.78
C LYS A 63 12.62 0.57 -1.22
N THR A 64 11.94 -0.01 -0.23
CA THR A 64 12.31 -1.30 0.35
C THR A 64 12.16 -2.41 -0.69
N GLU A 65 11.01 -2.49 -1.36
CA GLU A 65 10.76 -3.47 -2.41
C GLU A 65 11.74 -3.33 -3.57
N GLU A 66 11.95 -2.12 -4.07
CA GLU A 66 12.87 -1.85 -5.18
C GLU A 66 14.30 -2.26 -4.86
N ALA A 67 14.77 -2.00 -3.63
CA ALA A 67 16.08 -2.44 -3.18
C ALA A 67 16.19 -3.97 -3.09
N LEU A 68 15.14 -4.65 -2.62
CA LEU A 68 15.09 -6.11 -2.53
C LEU A 68 14.99 -6.77 -3.90
N MET A 69 14.10 -6.28 -4.76
CA MET A 69 13.96 -6.70 -6.16
C MET A 69 15.28 -6.56 -6.92
N LYS A 70 15.99 -5.43 -6.74
CA LYS A 70 17.29 -5.21 -7.37
C LYS A 70 18.33 -6.22 -6.90
N LYS A 71 18.41 -6.48 -5.59
CA LYS A 71 19.33 -7.49 -5.02
C LYS A 71 19.00 -8.90 -5.48
N ALA A 72 17.73 -9.20 -5.70
CA ALA A 72 17.25 -10.51 -6.14
C ALA A 72 17.29 -10.69 -7.67
N ASN A 73 17.74 -9.69 -8.42
CA ASN A 73 17.71 -9.66 -9.89
C ASN A 73 16.32 -9.95 -10.47
N TYR A 74 15.27 -9.36 -9.88
CA TYR A 74 13.91 -9.47 -10.41
C TYR A 74 13.82 -8.85 -11.81
N PRO A 75 13.42 -9.60 -12.85
CA PRO A 75 13.50 -9.15 -14.25
C PRO A 75 12.60 -7.94 -14.55
N ASP A 76 11.42 -7.87 -13.92
CA ASP A 76 10.41 -6.85 -14.26
C ASP A 76 10.47 -5.61 -13.35
N ILE A 77 11.59 -5.41 -12.65
CA ILE A 77 11.77 -4.28 -11.71
C ILE A 77 11.44 -2.92 -12.33
N LYS A 78 11.77 -2.72 -13.60
CA LYS A 78 11.50 -1.45 -14.30
C LYS A 78 10.01 -1.17 -14.41
N ASP A 79 9.23 -2.18 -14.78
CA ASP A 79 7.77 -2.05 -14.92
C ASP A 79 7.12 -1.88 -13.55
N HIS A 80 7.61 -2.59 -12.54
CA HIS A 80 7.13 -2.47 -11.16
C HIS A 80 7.36 -1.05 -10.60
N ILE A 81 8.53 -0.44 -10.83
CA ILE A 81 8.82 0.96 -10.47
C ILE A 81 7.86 1.94 -11.18
N VAL A 82 7.49 1.65 -12.43
CA VAL A 82 6.51 2.48 -13.16
C VAL A 82 5.13 2.38 -12.51
N MET A 83 4.73 1.20 -12.02
CA MET A 83 3.49 1.05 -11.27
C MET A 83 3.52 1.89 -9.99
N HIS A 84 4.60 1.83 -9.20
CA HIS A 84 4.77 2.66 -8.01
C HIS A 84 4.58 4.15 -8.28
N LYS A 85 5.26 4.67 -9.32
CA LYS A 85 5.15 6.09 -9.69
C LYS A 85 3.73 6.49 -10.05
N LYS A 86 3.03 5.66 -10.83
CA LYS A 86 1.62 5.90 -11.21
C LYS A 86 0.71 5.91 -10.00
N LEU A 87 0.97 5.04 -9.02
CA LEU A 87 0.18 4.96 -7.80
C LEU A 87 0.37 6.20 -6.93
N VAL A 88 1.61 6.63 -6.71
CA VAL A 88 1.90 7.87 -5.96
C VAL A 88 1.23 9.08 -6.63
N GLU A 89 1.37 9.22 -7.95
CA GLU A 89 0.76 10.31 -8.69
C GLU A 89 -0.77 10.30 -8.58
N LYS A 90 -1.38 9.12 -8.75
CA LYS A 90 -2.84 8.97 -8.66
C LYS A 90 -3.36 9.22 -7.25
N THR A 91 -2.68 8.75 -6.21
CA THR A 91 -3.01 9.02 -4.81
C THR A 91 -3.01 10.52 -4.53
N LYS A 92 -1.95 11.22 -4.97
CA LYS A 92 -1.83 12.67 -4.78
C LYS A 92 -2.96 13.44 -5.48
N ASN A 93 -3.24 13.12 -6.73
CA ASN A 93 -4.30 13.78 -7.50
C ASN A 93 -5.69 13.53 -6.89
N LEU A 94 -5.98 12.30 -6.47
CA LEU A 94 -7.24 11.96 -5.81
C LEU A 94 -7.37 12.57 -4.41
N SER A 95 -6.29 12.69 -3.66
CA SER A 95 -6.26 13.35 -2.34
C SER A 95 -6.65 14.83 -2.47
N ILE A 96 -6.08 15.53 -3.47
CA ILE A 96 -6.45 16.92 -3.79
C ILE A 96 -7.92 17.00 -4.18
N TYR A 97 -8.37 16.15 -5.10
CA TYR A 97 -9.76 16.13 -5.55
C TYR A 97 -10.74 15.86 -4.40
N ALA A 98 -10.48 14.85 -3.56
CA ALA A 98 -11.31 14.49 -2.41
C ALA A 98 -11.45 15.68 -1.44
N SER A 99 -10.34 16.35 -1.15
CA SER A 99 -10.31 17.53 -0.26
C SER A 99 -11.06 18.72 -0.86
N SER A 100 -10.97 18.95 -2.17
CA SER A 100 -11.66 20.07 -2.83
C SER A 100 -13.17 19.86 -3.00
N ASN A 101 -13.65 18.62 -3.01
CA ASN A 101 -15.05 18.28 -3.26
C ASN A 101 -15.78 17.71 -2.03
N ASN A 102 -15.12 17.66 -0.86
CA ASN A 102 -15.62 17.01 0.36
C ASN A 102 -16.11 15.57 0.09
N ASP A 103 -15.37 14.83 -0.74
CA ASP A 103 -15.67 13.43 -1.07
C ASP A 103 -14.54 12.52 -0.57
N SER A 104 -14.53 12.29 0.73
CA SER A 104 -13.58 11.38 1.37
C SER A 104 -13.72 9.92 0.91
N ASN A 105 -14.88 9.53 0.36
CA ASN A 105 -15.12 8.14 -0.03
C ASN A 105 -14.38 7.76 -1.32
N ILE A 106 -14.18 8.71 -2.24
CA ILE A 106 -13.48 8.45 -3.50
C ILE A 106 -12.04 7.99 -3.29
N ILE A 107 -11.32 8.63 -2.36
CA ILE A 107 -9.94 8.28 -2.04
C ILE A 107 -9.88 6.96 -1.28
N LEU A 108 -10.78 6.73 -0.32
CA LEU A 108 -10.85 5.48 0.42
C LEU A 108 -11.07 4.27 -0.50
N LYS A 109 -12.02 4.40 -1.45
CA LYS A 109 -12.29 3.36 -2.45
C LYS A 109 -11.07 3.08 -3.32
N PHE A 110 -10.42 4.14 -3.81
CA PHE A 110 -9.21 3.99 -4.61
C PHE A 110 -8.09 3.28 -3.85
N LEU A 111 -7.85 3.62 -2.59
CA LEU A 111 -6.81 2.99 -1.77
C LEU A 111 -7.05 1.49 -1.58
N LYS A 112 -8.31 1.07 -1.42
CA LYS A 112 -8.65 -0.35 -1.37
C LYS A 112 -8.47 -1.06 -2.70
N GLU A 113 -8.85 -0.44 -3.80
CA GLU A 113 -8.62 -1.01 -5.14
C GLU A 113 -7.13 -1.13 -5.44
N TRP A 114 -6.35 -0.11 -5.09
CA TRP A 114 -4.89 -0.14 -5.18
C TRP A 114 -4.31 -1.28 -4.34
N TRP A 115 -4.70 -1.40 -3.08
CA TRP A 115 -4.27 -2.50 -2.21
C TRP A 115 -4.57 -3.88 -2.81
N LEU A 116 -5.82 -4.11 -3.24
CA LEU A 116 -6.25 -5.38 -3.82
C LEU A 116 -5.62 -5.66 -5.19
N GLY A 117 -5.23 -4.61 -5.91
CA GLY A 117 -4.74 -4.69 -7.28
C GLY A 117 -3.23 -4.78 -7.39
N HIS A 118 -2.50 -3.88 -6.73
CA HIS A 118 -1.04 -3.86 -6.73
C HIS A 118 -0.50 -4.83 -5.70
N ILE A 119 -0.79 -4.58 -4.43
CA ILE A 119 -0.10 -5.28 -3.34
C ILE A 119 -0.41 -6.79 -3.34
N ASN A 120 -1.68 -7.16 -3.49
CA ASN A 120 -2.06 -8.57 -3.51
C ASN A 120 -1.75 -9.32 -4.82
N LYS A 121 -1.39 -8.64 -5.93
CA LYS A 121 -1.22 -9.31 -7.23
C LYS A 121 0.13 -9.10 -7.88
N GLU A 122 0.72 -7.91 -7.74
CA GLU A 122 2.00 -7.55 -8.31
C GLU A 122 3.14 -7.92 -7.36
N ASP A 123 3.01 -7.67 -6.05
CA ASP A 123 4.10 -7.91 -5.09
C ASP A 123 4.40 -9.41 -4.91
N VAL A 124 3.37 -10.25 -5.04
CA VAL A 124 3.51 -11.72 -5.01
C VAL A 124 4.46 -12.22 -6.10
N LYS A 125 4.59 -11.51 -7.23
CA LYS A 125 5.39 -11.94 -8.39
C LYS A 125 6.88 -11.90 -8.11
N TYR A 126 7.37 -10.96 -7.30
CA TYR A 126 8.79 -10.89 -6.94
C TYR A 126 9.13 -11.83 -5.76
N ALA A 127 8.15 -12.24 -4.95
CA ALA A 127 8.40 -12.99 -3.71
C ALA A 127 9.27 -14.25 -3.89
N PRO A 128 9.11 -15.09 -4.94
CA PRO A 128 9.99 -16.25 -5.16
C PRO A 128 11.47 -15.88 -5.34
N PHE A 129 11.76 -14.75 -5.99
CA PHE A 129 13.13 -14.27 -6.20
C PHE A 129 13.77 -13.84 -4.87
N LEU A 130 12.99 -13.17 -4.03
CA LEU A 130 13.45 -12.74 -2.70
C LEU A 130 13.66 -13.95 -1.77
N LYS A 131 12.77 -14.96 -1.79
CA LYS A 131 12.95 -16.20 -1.01
C LYS A 131 14.25 -16.89 -1.39
N LYS A 132 14.52 -17.06 -2.69
CA LYS A 132 15.79 -17.63 -3.18
C LYS A 132 17.01 -16.83 -2.71
N LEU A 133 16.92 -15.50 -2.72
CA LEU A 133 18.00 -14.64 -2.21
C LEU A 133 18.23 -14.85 -0.71
N LEU A 134 17.18 -14.96 0.09
CA LEU A 134 17.25 -15.17 1.54
C LEU A 134 17.82 -16.55 1.88
N ASP A 135 17.37 -17.61 1.19
CA ASP A 135 17.85 -18.98 1.38
C ASP A 135 19.34 -19.14 0.99
N SER A 136 19.81 -18.36 0.01
CA SER A 136 21.22 -18.34 -0.40
C SER A 136 22.14 -17.60 0.57
N LYS A 137 21.58 -16.87 1.54
CA LYS A 137 22.28 -16.01 2.49
C LYS A 137 22.11 -16.46 3.94
N SER A 138 21.91 -17.75 4.17
CA SER A 138 22.03 -18.34 5.51
C SER A 138 23.32 -17.84 6.17
N PHE A 139 23.16 -16.96 7.14
CA PHE A 139 24.24 -16.48 8.00
C PHE A 139 24.71 -17.61 8.91
#